data_AF-A0A1F2FBB1-F1
#
_entry.id   AF-A0A1F2FBB1-F1
#
_cell.length_a   1.000
_cell.length_b   1.000
_cell.length_c   1.000
_cell.angle_alpha   90.00
_cell.angle_beta   90.00
_cell.angle_gamma   90.00
#
_symmetry.space_group_name_H-M   'P 1'
#
loop_
_entity.id
_entity.type
_entity.pdbx_description
1 polymer ?
#
loop_
_entity_poly.entity_id
_entity_poly.type
_entity_poly.pdbx_seq_one_letter_code
_entity_poly.pdbx_strand_id
1 'polypeptide(L)' 'MVAGIGAFRTAFGATGPDGRKVCVGKQQREIGGAETWVVPNPSGLNAHETVDSLARAYREVWERLG' A
#
# COMPACT_ATOMS: atom_id res chain seq x y z
N MET A 1 -3.88 -2.68 5.95
CA MET A 1 -3.49 -2.12 4.64
C MET A 1 -4.01 -0.69 4.53
N VAL A 2 -3.35 0.16 3.74
CA VAL A 2 -3.76 1.53 3.42
C VAL A 2 -3.93 1.65 1.92
N ALA A 3 -5.10 2.10 1.45
CA ALA A 3 -5.37 2.30 0.05
C ALA A 3 -4.92 3.70 -0.40
N GLY A 4 -4.01 3.73 -1.37
CA GLY A 4 -3.41 4.95 -1.92
C GLY A 4 -2.09 5.32 -1.25
N ILE A 5 -1.04 5.42 -2.08
CA ILE A 5 0.29 5.84 -1.62
C ILE A 5 0.33 7.28 -1.12
N GLY A 6 -0.48 8.18 -1.69
CA GLY A 6 -0.60 9.56 -1.23
C GLY A 6 -1.08 9.65 0.22
N ALA A 7 -2.18 8.96 0.54
CA ALA A 7 -2.73 8.91 1.89
C ALA A 7 -1.70 8.38 2.91
N PHE A 8 -0.98 7.32 2.55
CA PHE A 8 0.09 6.81 3.40
C PHE A 8 1.21 7.84 3.61
N ARG A 9 1.69 8.47 2.53
CA ARG A 9 2.79 9.45 2.62
C ARG A 9 2.38 10.70 3.41
N THR A 10 1.12 11.11 3.34
CA THR A 10 0.57 12.21 4.16
C THR A 10 0.61 11.86 5.64
N ALA A 11 0.27 10.63 6.02
CA ALA A 11 0.22 10.22 7.43
C ALA A 11 1.59 9.84 8.01
N PHE A 12 2.48 9.24 7.20
CA PHE A 12 3.70 8.58 7.69
C PHE A 12 5.00 9.04 7.01
N GLY A 13 4.93 9.98 6.06
CA GLY A 13 6.07 10.49 5.31
C GLY A 13 6.38 9.68 4.03
N ALA A 14 7.19 10.28 3.16
CA ALA A 14 7.55 9.71 1.85
C ALA A 14 8.74 8.73 1.89
N THR A 15 9.42 8.63 3.02
CA THR A 15 10.64 7.84 3.20
C THR A 15 10.45 6.83 4.33
N GLY A 16 10.82 5.59 4.06
CA GLY A 16 10.75 4.47 5.00
C GLY A 16 11.89 4.48 6.02
N PRO A 17 11.86 3.55 6.99
CA PRO A 17 12.88 3.43 8.03
C PRO A 17 14.29 3.14 7.49
N ASP A 18 14.39 2.48 6.33
CA ASP A 18 15.66 2.20 5.63
C ASP A 18 16.17 3.36 4.76
N GLY A 19 15.53 4.53 4.83
CA GLY A 19 15.88 5.69 4.00
C GLY A 19 15.39 5.60 2.55
N ARG A 20 14.65 4.54 2.16
CA ARG A 20 14.12 4.41 0.79
C ARG A 20 12.76 5.08 0.65
N LYS A 21 12.42 5.48 -0.57
CA LYS A 21 11.09 6.01 -0.87
C LYS A 21 10.02 4.95 -0.63
N VAL A 22 8.93 5.32 0.04
CA VAL A 22 7.75 4.46 0.20
C VAL A 22 7.18 4.13 -1.17
N CYS A 23 6.86 2.86 -1.41
CA CYS A 23 6.26 2.32 -2.64
C CYS A 23 5.01 1.49 -2.32
N VAL A 24 4.22 1.14 -3.34
CA VAL A 24 3.15 0.14 -3.20
C VAL A 24 3.75 -1.21 -2.80
N GLY A 25 3.03 -1.98 -1.98
CA GLY A 25 3.44 -3.29 -1.44
C GLY A 25 3.60 -3.30 0.08
N LYS A 26 4.22 -4.37 0.60
CA LYS A 26 4.56 -4.52 2.02
C LYS A 26 5.56 -3.44 2.45
N GLN A 27 5.30 -2.80 3.58
CA GLN A 27 6.20 -1.82 4.18
C GLN A 27 7.04 -2.47 5.28
N GLN A 28 8.25 -1.94 5.48
CA GLN A 28 9.06 -2.30 6.64
C GLN A 28 8.51 -1.71 7.94
N ARG A 29 7.79 -0.59 7.83
CA ARG A 29 7.11 0.03 8.97
C ARG A 29 5.90 -0.81 9.36
N GLU A 30 5.71 -1.00 10.66
CA GLU A 30 4.46 -1.47 11.24
C GLU A 30 3.63 -0.30 11.78
N ILE A 31 2.31 -0.46 11.82
CA ILE A 31 1.37 0.49 12.41
C ILE A 31 0.66 -0.23 13.55
N GLY A 32 0.90 0.20 14.79
CA GLY A 32 0.34 -0.44 15.98
C GLY A 32 0.75 -1.91 16.15
N GLY A 33 1.96 -2.28 15.71
CA GLY A 33 2.46 -3.66 15.72
C GLY A 33 1.85 -4.55 14.64
N ALA A 34 1.00 -4.01 13.76
CA ALA A 34 0.47 -4.75 12.62
C ALA A 34 1.33 -4.53 11.38
N GLU A 35 1.59 -5.62 10.66
CA GLU A 35 2.25 -5.57 9.36
C GLU A 35 1.45 -4.69 8.40
N THR A 36 2.16 -3.76 7.77
CA THR A 36 1.56 -2.70 6.98
C THR A 36 1.80 -2.88 5.50
N TRP A 37 0.75 -2.61 4.73
CA TRP A 37 0.75 -2.68 3.27
C TRP A 37 0.18 -1.41 2.70
N VAL A 38 0.79 -0.89 1.65
CA VAL A 38 0.25 0.18 0.81
C VAL A 38 -0.26 -0.45 -0.47
N VAL A 39 -1.54 -0.30 -0.78
CA VAL A 39 -2.14 -0.81 -2.01
C VAL A 39 -2.62 0.36 -2.88
N PRO A 40 -2.87 0.17 -4.19
CA PRO A 40 -3.41 1.23 -5.02
C PRO A 40 -4.82 1.67 -4.56
N ASN A 41 -5.16 2.94 -4.83
CA ASN A 41 -6.46 3.51 -4.48
C ASN A 41 -7.52 3.01 -5.47
N PRO A 42 -8.64 2.41 -5.01
CA PRO A 42 -9.68 1.87 -5.89
C PRO A 42 -10.65 2.93 -6.43
N SER A 43 -10.47 4.21 -6.06
CA SER A 43 -11.27 5.31 -6.62
C SER A 43 -11.23 5.31 -8.15
N GLY A 44 -12.38 5.52 -8.79
CA GLY A 44 -12.48 5.62 -10.25
C GLY A 44 -11.74 6.82 -10.87
N LEU A 45 -11.24 7.75 -10.05
CA LEU A 45 -10.34 8.82 -10.49
C LEU A 45 -8.89 8.34 -10.69
N ASN A 46 -8.55 7.13 -10.23
CA ASN A 46 -7.23 6.55 -10.42
C ASN A 46 -7.13 5.89 -11.81
N ALA A 47 -6.85 6.70 -12.83
CA ALA A 47 -6.74 6.26 -14.22
C ALA A 47 -5.53 5.32 -14.49
N HIS A 48 -4.65 5.12 -13.52
CA HIS A 48 -3.47 4.24 -13.66
C HIS A 48 -3.75 2.78 -13.28
N GLU A 49 -4.93 2.47 -12.75
CA GLU A 49 -5.28 1.14 -12.28
C GLU A 49 -6.52 0.59 -13.01
N THR A 50 -6.53 -0.72 -13.25
CA THR A 50 -7.70 -1.46 -13.72
C THR A 50 -8.28 -2.27 -12.57
N VAL A 51 -9.49 -2.81 -12.77
CA VAL A 51 -10.07 -3.78 -11.82
C VAL A 51 -9.13 -4.96 -11.60
N ASP A 52 -8.46 -5.45 -12.65
CA ASP A 52 -7.52 -6.56 -12.55
C ASP A 52 -6.25 -6.21 -11.76
N SER A 53 -5.66 -5.02 -11.98
CA SER A 53 -4.45 -4.62 -11.24
C SER A 53 -4.76 -4.38 -9.76
N LEU A 54 -5.92 -3.80 -9.46
CA LEU A 54 -6.44 -3.68 -8.08
C LEU A 54 -6.65 -5.06 -7.46
N ALA A 55 -7.36 -5.97 -8.14
CA ALA A 55 -7.61 -7.31 -7.64
C ALA A 55 -6.31 -8.07 -7.35
N ARG A 56 -5.30 -7.94 -8.21
CA ARG A 56 -3.97 -8.52 -7.99
C ARG A 56 -3.30 -7.97 -6.73
N ALA A 57 -3.23 -6.65 -6.59
CA ALA A 57 -2.58 -6.02 -5.45
C ALA A 57 -3.27 -6.37 -4.12
N TYR A 58 -4.60 -6.46 -4.11
CA TYR A 58 -5.37 -6.79 -2.90
C TYR A 58 -5.25 -8.26 -2.55
N ARG A 59 -5.19 -9.14 -3.56
CA ARG A 59 -4.94 -10.58 -3.38
C ARG A 59 -3.58 -10.85 -2.74
N GLU A 60 -2.54 -10.11 -3.11
CA GLU A 60 -1.22 -10.26 -2.47
C GLU A 60 -1.28 -10.02 -0.95
N VAL A 61 -2.08 -9.04 -0.50
CA VAL A 61 -2.32 -8.78 0.93
C VAL A 61 -3.17 -9.88 1.59
N TRP A 62 -4.04 -10.53 0.82
CA TRP A 62 -4.84 -11.65 1.32
C TRP A 62 -3.99 -12.91 1.49
N GLU A 63 -3.16 -13.23 0.49
CA GLU A 63 -2.34 -14.44 0.43
C GLU A 63 -1.30 -14.51 1.55
N ARG A 64 -0.82 -13.36 2.06
CA ARG A 64 0.08 -13.34 3.23
C ARG A 64 -0.54 -13.86 4.55
N LEU A 65 -1.86 -14.06 4.60
CA LEU A 65 -2.55 -14.64 5.75
C LEU A 65 -2.61 -16.18 5.67
N GLY A 66 -2.12 -16.78 4.58
CA GLY A 66 -2.03 -18.22 4.35
C GLY A 66 -0.76 -18.84 4.91
#